data_AF-A0A661C0B6-F1
#
_entry.id   AF-A0A661C0B6-F1
#
_cell.length_a   1.000
_cell.length_b   1.000
_cell.length_c   1.000
_cell.angle_alpha   90.00
_cell.angle_beta   90.00
_cell.angle_gamma   90.00
#
_symmetry.space_group_name_H-M   'P 1'
#
loop_
_entity.id
_entity.type
_entity.pdbx_description
1 polymer ?
#
loop_
_entity_poly.entity_id
_entity_poly.type
_entity_poly.pdbx_seq_one_letter_code
_entity_poly.pdbx_strand_id
1 'polypeptide(L)' 'MQQTKHAEQMTNRFRELVEDAGDSLSVNHYNELKLIIEAGLDTALLENMEKVTARLTSLAHDIQHNAEFFD' A
#
# COMPACT_ATOMS: atom_id res chain seq x y z
N MET A 1 7.97 7.88 6.86
CA MET A 1 7.32 6.97 5.90
C MET A 1 6.74 5.80 6.69
N GLN A 2 5.43 5.78 6.95
CA GLN A 2 4.80 4.74 7.77
C GLN A 2 4.87 3.36 7.09
N GLN A 3 4.85 3.34 5.76
CA GLN A 3 4.93 2.17 4.90
C GLN A 3 6.26 1.43 5.11
N THR A 4 7.38 2.14 5.10
CA THR A 4 8.71 1.60 5.40
C THR A 4 8.78 0.92 6.77
N LYS A 5 8.13 1.52 7.78
CA LYS A 5 8.05 0.93 9.13
C LYS A 5 7.19 -0.33 9.13
N HIS A 6 6.09 -0.34 8.40
CA HIS A 6 5.20 -1.49 8.33
C HIS A 6 5.85 -2.66 7.59
N ALA A 7 6.49 -2.41 6.44
CA ALA A 7 7.24 -3.41 5.71
C ALA A 7 8.37 -4.00 6.55
N GLU A 8 9.11 -3.16 7.28
CA GLU A 8 10.15 -3.62 8.21
C GLU A 8 9.60 -4.52 9.33
N GLN A 9 8.46 -4.17 9.92
CA GLN A 9 7.81 -5.01 10.94
C GLN A 9 7.40 -6.37 10.37
N MET A 10 6.85 -6.41 9.14
CA MET A 10 6.48 -7.65 8.48
C MET A 10 7.69 -8.52 8.15
N THR A 11 8.76 -7.92 7.61
CA THR A 11 10.02 -8.61 7.33
C THR A 11 10.65 -9.16 8.61
N ASN A 12 10.65 -8.40 9.70
CA ASN A 12 11.20 -8.84 10.98
C ASN A 12 10.38 -10.00 11.55
N ARG A 13 9.04 -9.92 11.48
CA ARG A 13 8.18 -11.02 11.90
C ARG A 13 8.40 -12.29 11.08
N PHE A 14 8.62 -12.15 9.78
CA PHE A 14 8.96 -13.28 8.91
C PHE A 14 10.31 -13.88 9.29
N ARG A 15 11.32 -13.04 9.58
CA ARG A 15 12.63 -13.51 10.08
C ARG A 15 12.49 -14.32 11.36
N GLU A 16 11.72 -13.83 12.34
CA GLU A 16 11.46 -14.55 13.60
C GLU A 16 10.91 -15.96 13.32
N LEU A 17 9.96 -16.10 12.40
CA LEU A 17 9.37 -17.40 12.05
C LEU A 17 10.36 -18.36 11.38
N VAL A 18 11.25 -17.83 10.53
CA VAL A 18 12.29 -18.62 9.86
C VAL A 18 13.31 -19.11 10.90
N GLU A 19 13.74 -18.22 11.79
CA GLU A 19 14.69 -18.54 12.85
C GLU A 19 14.09 -19.52 13.87
N ASP A 20 12.81 -19.37 14.23
CA ASP A 20 12.06 -20.30 15.10
C ASP A 20 11.93 -21.70 14.48
N ALA A 21 11.91 -21.80 13.15
CA ALA A 21 11.91 -23.07 12.43
C ALA A 21 13.30 -23.75 12.37
N GLY A 22 14.35 -23.07 12.85
CA GLY A 22 15.74 -23.55 12.80
C GLY A 22 16.44 -23.27 11.47
N ASP A 23 15.80 -22.53 10.57
CA ASP A 23 16.39 -22.08 9.30
C ASP A 23 17.09 -20.73 9.48
N SER A 24 17.98 -20.39 8.54
CA SER A 24 18.58 -19.06 8.49
C SER A 24 18.76 -18.60 7.05
N LEU A 25 18.42 -17.35 6.79
CA LEU A 25 18.64 -16.68 5.52
C LEU A 25 19.60 -15.52 5.72
N SER A 26 20.33 -15.17 4.66
CA SER A 26 21.18 -13.99 4.69
C SER A 26 20.35 -12.72 4.91
N VAL A 27 20.95 -11.72 5.57
CA VAL A 27 20.32 -10.41 5.78
C VAL A 27 19.89 -9.77 4.45
N ASN A 28 20.61 -10.05 3.36
CA ASN A 28 20.30 -9.53 2.03
C ASN A 28 18.91 -10.00 1.54
N HIS A 29 18.53 -11.25 1.79
CA HIS A 29 17.20 -11.73 1.40
C HIS A 29 16.07 -11.05 2.17
N TYR A 30 16.29 -10.73 3.45
CA TYR A 30 15.32 -9.95 4.22
C TYR A 30 15.23 -8.50 3.72
N ASN A 31 16.34 -7.91 3.28
CA ASN A 31 16.32 -6.58 2.66
C ASN A 31 15.55 -6.59 1.33
N GLU A 32 15.77 -7.61 0.47
CA GLU A 32 15.00 -7.80 -0.76
C GLU A 32 13.51 -7.99 -0.47
N LEU A 33 13.17 -8.83 0.52
CA LEU A 33 11.79 -9.05 0.95
C LEU A 33 11.13 -7.74 1.43
N LYS A 34 11.85 -6.93 2.21
CA LYS A 34 11.36 -5.61 2.65
C LYS A 34 11.00 -4.73 1.45
N LEU A 35 11.87 -4.65 0.45
CA LEU A 35 11.63 -3.85 -0.76
C LEU A 35 10.40 -4.35 -1.54
N ILE A 36 10.22 -5.67 -1.66
CA ILE A 36 9.05 -6.25 -2.32
C ILE A 36 7.76 -5.91 -1.58
N ILE A 37 7.77 -6.01 -0.25
CA ILE A 37 6.62 -5.65 0.59
C ILE A 37 6.31 -4.16 0.47
N GLU A 38 7.32 -3.29 0.51
CA GLU A 38 7.14 -1.84 0.30
C GLU A 38 6.50 -1.53 -1.05
N ALA A 39 7.02 -2.11 -2.14
CA ALA A 39 6.47 -1.92 -3.47
C ALA A 39 5.01 -2.38 -3.56
N GLY A 40 4.67 -3.54 -2.97
CA GLY A 40 3.29 -4.04 -2.94
C GLY A 40 2.34 -3.13 -2.15
N LEU A 41 2.79 -2.59 -1.01
CA LEU A 41 2.01 -1.63 -0.22
C LEU A 41 1.78 -0.31 -0.97
N ASP A 42 2.80 0.19 -1.67
CA ASP A 42 2.72 1.42 -2.46
C ASP A 42 1.76 1.25 -3.65
N THR A 43 1.82 0.11 -4.35
CA THR A 43 0.85 -0.21 -5.41
C THR A 43 -0.58 -0.28 -4.88
N ALA A 44 -0.81 -0.99 -3.78
CA ALA A 44 -2.14 -1.10 -3.19
C ALA A 44 -2.70 0.26 -2.70
N LEU A 45 -1.83 1.13 -2.21
CA LEU A 45 -2.20 2.50 -1.84
C LEU A 45 -2.59 3.31 -3.07
N LEU A 46 -1.79 3.25 -4.15
CA LEU A 46 -2.06 3.95 -5.40
C LEU A 46 -3.41 3.54 -5.98
N GLU A 47 -3.70 2.24 -6.07
CA GLU A 47 -4.98 1.73 -6.57
C GLU A 47 -6.18 2.22 -5.73
N ASN A 48 -6.00 2.34 -4.41
CA ASN A 48 -7.04 2.89 -3.56
C ASN A 48 -7.23 4.40 -3.78
N MET A 49 -6.15 5.13 -3.97
CA MET A 49 -6.22 6.56 -4.29
C MET A 49 -6.90 6.81 -5.64
N GLU A 50 -6.67 5.97 -6.64
CA GLU A 50 -7.36 6.04 -7.94
C GLU A 50 -8.88 5.88 -7.78
N LYS A 51 -9.33 4.94 -6.94
CA LYS A 51 -10.75 4.76 -6.63
C LYS A 51 -11.36 5.98 -5.94
N VAL A 52 -10.62 6.62 -5.03
CA VAL A 52 -11.08 7.84 -4.36
C VAL A 52 -11.18 9.00 -5.35
N THR A 53 -10.18 9.17 -6.21
CA THR A 53 -10.19 10.18 -7.27
C THR A 53 -11.37 10.00 -8.22
N ALA A 54 -11.66 8.77 -8.65
CA ALA A 54 -12.82 8.48 -9.50
C ALA A 54 -14.15 8.90 -8.85
N ARG A 55 -14.30 8.65 -7.54
CA ARG A 55 -15.48 9.07 -6.77
C ARG A 55 -15.59 10.59 -6.66
N LEU A 56 -14.47 11.28 -6.44
CA LEU A 56 -14.44 12.74 -6.39
C LEU A 56 -14.83 13.35 -7.74
N THR A 57 -14.31 12.80 -8.84
CA THR A 57 -14.67 13.25 -10.20
C THR A 57 -16.15 13.05 -10.48
N SER A 58 -16.72 11.90 -10.12
CA SER A 58 -18.16 11.65 -10.26
C SER A 58 -18.98 12.66 -9.46
N LEU A 59 -18.60 12.90 -8.20
CA LEU A 59 -19.30 13.87 -7.35
C LEU A 59 -19.22 15.29 -7.90
N ALA A 60 -18.06 15.70 -8.42
CA ALA A 60 -17.90 17.01 -9.04
C ALA A 60 -18.80 17.16 -10.27
N HIS A 61 -18.88 16.12 -11.10
CA HIS A 61 -19.79 16.10 -12.26
C HIS A 61 -21.25 16.19 -11.83
N ASP A 62 -21.66 15.47 -10.78
CA ASP A 62 -23.03 15.52 -10.26
C ASP A 62 -23.39 16.91 -9.72
N ILE A 63 -22.45 17.58 -9.04
CA ILE A 63 -22.64 18.97 -8.56
C ILE A 63 -22.81 19.92 -9.74
N GLN A 64 -21.97 19.81 -10.77
CA GLN A 64 -22.07 20.64 -11.97
C GLN A 64 -23.40 20.42 -12.69
N HIS A 65 -23.77 19.15 -12.93
CA HIS A 65 -25.02 18.81 -13.59
C HIS A 65 -26.24 19.36 -12.84
N ASN A 66 -26.25 19.25 -11.52
CA ASN A 66 -27.32 19.83 -10.70
C ASN A 66 -27.35 21.36 -10.81
N ALA A 67 -26.20 22.04 -10.75
CA ALA A 67 -26.14 23.48 -10.91
C ALA A 67 -26.69 23.93 -12.27
N GLU A 68 -26.33 23.24 -13.35
CA GLU A 68 -26.85 23.50 -14.71
C GLU A 68 -28.34 23.18 -14.86
N PHE A 69 -28.90 22.28 -14.04
CA PHE A 69 -30.33 21.95 -14.05
C PHE A 69 -31.20 22.95 -13.26
N PHE A 70 -30.60 23.69 -12.33
CA PHE A 70 -31.29 24.70 -11.51
C PHE A 70 -31.10 26.16 -12.01
N ASP A 71 -30.23 26.39 -13.01
CA ASP A 71 -30.13 27.62 -13.82
C ASP A 71 -31.10 27.57 -15.02
#